data_AF-A0A7Z1N761-F1
#
_entry.id   AF-A0A7Z1N761-F1
#
_cell.length_a   1.000
_cell.length_b   1.000
_cell.length_c   1.000
_cell.angle_alpha   90.00
_cell.angle_beta   90.00
_cell.angle_gamma   90.00
#
_symmetry.space_group_name_H-M   'P 1'
#
loop_
_entity.id
_entity.type
_entity.pdbx_description
1 polymer ?
#
loop_
_entity_poly.entity_id
_entity_poly.type
_entity_poly.pdbx_seq_one_letter_code
_entity_poly.pdbx_strand_id
1 'polypeptide(L)'
;VMGVFLTTSTHQVIKNSHDFQSKIPSLKGWENTKDVYQPNVQDNGAEYNKEIEIAQDKRFDRLLKSKENPGFLIDTENFTSEGGELPLYIMNEEEKNSIEPDGKTIIVDPNYLKRHHMVTPQSEDVLRYIQHDKYTRNILVPIKFKRYEHKIRKNFTKDFKFKRTLYDDIRKDHAPAHINIIYVKNNSKYPTYNSDAGGKNNKIEAPIAIVETGNTHVRNNAHYMDDCYFFESKKDNPYDTLKPLLKKYGLLDDIISINSVYDTKVDDINDIKKEIIK
;
A
#
# COMPACT_ATOMS: atom_id res chain seq x y z
N VAL A 1 -12.64 42.02 -7.53
CA VAL A 1 -12.96 40.88 -6.64
C VAL A 1 -13.92 39.89 -7.30
N MET A 2 -15.06 40.32 -7.89
CA MET A 2 -15.98 39.40 -8.62
C MET A 2 -15.36 38.64 -9.82
N GLY A 3 -14.44 39.24 -10.57
CA GLY A 3 -13.78 38.59 -11.72
C GLY A 3 -12.78 37.48 -11.36
N VAL A 4 -12.31 37.42 -10.11
CA VAL A 4 -11.39 36.36 -9.63
C VAL A 4 -12.18 35.13 -9.14
N PHE A 5 -13.41 35.32 -8.63
CA PHE A 5 -14.28 34.22 -8.20
C PHE A 5 -14.94 33.44 -9.36
N LEU A 6 -15.23 34.12 -10.48
CA LEU A 6 -15.80 33.48 -11.68
C LEU A 6 -14.77 32.66 -12.46
N THR A 7 -13.50 33.06 -12.44
CA THR A 7 -12.43 32.33 -13.12
C THR A 7 -12.00 31.09 -12.33
N THR A 8 -12.00 31.14 -10.99
CA THR A 8 -11.69 29.97 -10.16
C THR A 8 -12.78 28.91 -10.21
N SER A 9 -14.07 29.29 -10.23
CA SER A 9 -15.18 28.34 -10.34
C SER A 9 -15.23 27.63 -11.70
N THR A 10 -14.99 28.35 -12.79
CA THR A 10 -14.94 27.75 -14.14
C THR A 10 -13.74 26.82 -14.34
N HIS A 11 -12.56 27.16 -13.79
CA HIS A 11 -11.41 26.25 -13.80
C HIS A 11 -11.67 24.97 -13.00
N GLN A 12 -12.35 25.07 -11.85
CA GLN A 12 -12.68 23.90 -11.03
C GLN A 12 -13.68 22.99 -11.74
N VAL A 13 -14.71 23.53 -12.38
CA VAL A 13 -15.68 22.74 -13.15
C VAL A 13 -15.00 22.04 -14.34
N ILE A 14 -14.08 22.71 -15.03
CA ILE A 14 -13.29 22.11 -16.13
C ILE A 14 -12.41 20.97 -15.61
N LYS A 15 -11.71 21.18 -14.48
CA LYS A 15 -10.88 20.15 -13.83
C LYS A 15 -11.74 18.93 -13.45
N ASN A 16 -12.84 19.16 -12.74
CA ASN A 16 -13.74 18.09 -12.29
C ASN A 16 -14.35 17.33 -13.48
N SER A 17 -14.71 18.03 -14.57
CA SER A 17 -15.20 17.39 -15.80
C SER A 17 -14.15 16.50 -16.46
N HIS A 18 -12.90 16.96 -16.56
CA HIS A 18 -11.80 16.14 -17.04
C HIS A 18 -11.54 14.93 -16.15
N ASP A 19 -11.55 15.12 -14.82
CA ASP A 19 -11.34 14.05 -13.85
C ASP A 19 -12.45 13.00 -13.95
N PHE A 20 -13.71 13.41 -14.03
CA PHE A 20 -14.87 12.53 -14.23
C PHE A 20 -14.76 11.74 -15.53
N GLN A 21 -14.48 12.40 -16.67
CA GLN A 21 -14.29 11.72 -17.96
C GLN A 21 -13.13 10.72 -17.94
N SER A 22 -12.09 10.97 -17.13
CA SER A 22 -10.95 10.07 -16.98
C SER A 22 -11.22 8.89 -16.04
N LYS A 23 -12.00 9.10 -14.97
CA LYS A 23 -12.28 8.10 -13.92
C LYS A 23 -13.43 7.16 -14.27
N ILE A 24 -14.48 7.59 -14.98
CA ILE A 24 -15.59 6.68 -15.35
C ILE A 24 -15.10 5.44 -16.12
N PRO A 25 -14.29 5.55 -17.18
CA PRO A 25 -13.85 4.38 -17.93
C PRO A 25 -12.99 3.43 -17.09
N SER A 26 -12.36 3.93 -16.02
CA SER A 26 -11.53 3.12 -15.11
C SER A 26 -12.35 2.15 -14.26
N LEU A 27 -13.66 2.35 -14.08
CA LEU A 27 -14.52 1.45 -13.28
C LEU A 27 -14.45 0.00 -13.76
N LYS A 28 -14.30 -0.22 -15.07
CA LYS A 28 -14.10 -1.55 -15.64
C LYS A 28 -12.85 -2.25 -15.07
N GLY A 29 -11.81 -1.49 -14.77
CA GLY A 29 -10.59 -1.98 -14.13
C GLY A 29 -10.75 -2.31 -12.65
N TRP A 30 -11.85 -1.88 -12.01
CA TRP A 30 -12.17 -2.14 -10.61
C TRP A 30 -13.15 -3.31 -10.42
N GLU A 31 -13.72 -3.90 -11.48
CA GLU A 31 -14.71 -4.98 -11.34
C GLU A 31 -14.21 -6.19 -10.52
N ASN A 32 -12.90 -6.43 -10.51
CA ASN A 32 -12.26 -7.48 -9.72
C ASN A 32 -12.12 -7.15 -8.22
N THR A 33 -12.57 -5.97 -7.77
CA THR A 33 -12.53 -5.54 -6.36
C THR A 33 -13.90 -5.57 -5.70
N LYS A 34 -14.96 -6.07 -6.38
CA LYS A 34 -16.33 -6.13 -5.84
C LYS A 34 -16.47 -6.93 -4.54
N ASP A 35 -15.65 -7.97 -4.40
CA ASP A 35 -15.63 -8.82 -3.21
C ASP A 35 -14.45 -8.46 -2.29
N VAL A 36 -13.79 -7.31 -2.50
CA VAL A 36 -12.61 -6.86 -1.75
C VAL A 36 -12.99 -5.73 -0.80
N TYR A 37 -12.56 -5.87 0.45
CA TYR A 37 -12.89 -4.96 1.53
C TYR A 37 -11.63 -4.52 2.28
N GLN A 38 -11.71 -3.35 2.88
CA GLN A 38 -10.69 -2.76 3.75
C GLN A 38 -11.28 -2.55 5.15
N PRO A 39 -10.61 -2.96 6.23
CA PRO A 39 -11.02 -2.61 7.57
C PRO A 39 -10.87 -1.10 7.79
N ASN A 40 -11.78 -0.52 8.56
CA ASN A 40 -11.62 0.84 9.05
C ASN A 40 -11.02 0.77 10.46
N VAL A 41 -9.79 1.22 10.63
CA VAL A 41 -9.14 1.23 11.94
C VAL A 41 -9.63 2.46 12.70
N GLN A 42 -10.20 2.25 13.87
CA GLN A 42 -10.69 3.35 14.68
C GLN A 42 -9.51 4.14 15.25
N ASP A 43 -9.51 5.46 15.02
CA ASP A 43 -8.63 6.37 15.75
C ASP A 43 -9.05 6.35 17.23
N ASN A 44 -8.09 6.03 18.10
CA ASN A 44 -8.31 5.90 19.54
C ASN A 44 -8.57 7.25 20.23
N GLY A 45 -8.54 8.38 19.51
CA GLY A 45 -9.28 9.61 19.85
C GLY A 45 -8.93 10.33 21.16
N ALA A 46 -7.89 9.93 21.90
CA ALA A 46 -7.48 10.59 23.14
C ALA A 46 -6.01 10.31 23.49
N GLU A 47 -5.27 11.37 23.84
CA GLU A 47 -3.89 11.41 24.37
C GLU A 47 -2.87 10.43 23.80
N TYR A 48 -1.89 10.97 23.05
CA TYR A 48 -0.75 10.24 22.51
C TYR A 48 -0.04 9.39 23.57
N ASN A 49 -0.36 8.10 23.62
CA ASN A 49 0.23 7.14 24.54
C ASN A 49 0.91 6.01 23.75
N LYS A 50 2.24 6.16 23.64
CA LYS A 50 3.12 5.22 22.93
C LYS A 50 2.98 3.76 23.40
N GLU A 51 2.69 3.51 24.69
CA GLU A 51 2.56 2.13 25.18
C GLU A 51 1.27 1.47 24.68
N ILE A 52 0.17 2.23 24.59
CA ILE A 52 -1.11 1.76 24.06
C ILE A 52 -0.99 1.48 22.56
N GLU A 53 -0.38 2.39 21.80
CA GLU A 53 -0.12 2.21 20.37
C GLU A 53 0.74 0.96 20.11
N ILE A 54 1.86 0.81 20.81
CA ILE A 54 2.72 -0.38 20.69
C ILE A 54 1.97 -1.66 21.07
N ALA A 55 1.08 -1.60 22.06
CA ALA A 55 0.27 -2.75 22.43
C ALA A 55 -0.70 -3.13 21.29
N GLN A 56 -1.35 -2.15 20.66
CA GLN A 56 -2.22 -2.33 19.50
C GLN A 56 -1.45 -2.88 18.29
N ASP A 57 -0.32 -2.27 17.94
CA ASP A 57 0.59 -2.71 16.88
C ASP A 57 1.03 -4.17 17.02
N LYS A 58 1.28 -4.61 18.26
CA LYS A 58 1.58 -6.02 18.55
C LYS A 58 0.38 -6.94 18.34
N ARG A 59 -0.86 -6.46 18.50
CA ARG A 59 -2.08 -7.23 18.17
C ARG A 59 -2.24 -7.34 16.65
N PHE A 60 -2.04 -6.23 15.93
CA PHE A 60 -2.01 -6.22 14.48
C PHE A 60 -0.92 -7.14 13.92
N ASP A 61 0.29 -7.12 14.50
CA ASP A 61 1.39 -8.03 14.12
C ASP A 61 0.96 -9.49 14.12
N ARG A 62 0.23 -9.91 15.16
CA ARG A 62 -0.25 -11.29 15.31
C ARG A 62 -1.33 -11.64 14.29
N LEU A 63 -2.20 -10.69 13.95
CA LEU A 63 -3.20 -10.88 12.90
C LEU A 63 -2.53 -11.02 11.53
N LEU A 64 -1.65 -10.08 11.17
CA LEU A 64 -0.95 -10.05 9.88
C LEU A 64 -0.13 -11.32 9.65
N LYS A 65 0.57 -11.81 10.69
CA LYS A 65 1.38 -13.04 10.65
C LYS A 65 0.57 -14.34 10.78
N SER A 66 -0.73 -14.27 11.08
CA SER A 66 -1.54 -15.46 11.26
C SER A 66 -1.67 -16.25 9.95
N LYS A 67 -1.53 -17.58 10.03
CA LYS A 67 -1.82 -18.47 8.88
C LYS A 67 -3.30 -18.46 8.48
N GLU A 68 -4.17 -18.02 9.39
CA GLU A 68 -5.61 -17.88 9.16
C GLU A 68 -5.96 -16.52 8.55
N ASN A 69 -4.99 -15.59 8.42
CA ASN A 69 -5.20 -14.27 7.83
C ASN A 69 -5.75 -14.40 6.39
N PRO A 70 -6.99 -13.95 6.12
CA PRO A 70 -7.59 -14.05 4.79
C PRO A 70 -7.15 -12.92 3.84
N GLY A 71 -6.49 -11.91 4.38
CA GLY A 71 -6.13 -10.69 3.65
C GLY A 71 -4.72 -10.71 3.09
N PHE A 72 -4.39 -9.59 2.47
CA PHE A 72 -3.14 -9.31 1.81
C PHE A 72 -2.80 -7.82 1.94
N LEU A 73 -1.52 -7.49 1.82
CA LEU A 73 -1.02 -6.11 1.92
C LEU A 73 -0.59 -5.60 0.55
N ILE A 74 -0.99 -4.38 0.23
CA ILE A 74 -0.31 -3.55 -0.74
C ILE A 74 -0.30 -2.09 -0.26
N ASP A 75 0.90 -1.56 -0.04
CA ASP A 75 1.16 -0.16 0.23
C ASP A 75 1.55 0.54 -1.06
N THR A 76 0.77 1.56 -1.44
CA THR A 76 1.02 2.39 -2.61
C THR A 76 1.20 3.85 -2.27
N GLU A 77 1.51 4.19 -1.01
CA GLU A 77 1.65 5.57 -0.52
C GLU A 77 2.54 6.42 -1.43
N ASN A 78 3.69 5.91 -1.87
CA ASN A 78 4.57 6.67 -2.76
C ASN A 78 3.91 7.13 -4.08
N PHE A 79 2.82 6.47 -4.50
CA PHE A 79 2.06 6.78 -5.72
C PHE A 79 0.83 7.65 -5.48
N THR A 80 0.46 7.93 -4.23
CA THR A 80 -0.62 8.86 -3.89
C THR A 80 -0.08 10.30 -3.88
N SER A 81 -0.97 11.28 -3.90
CA SER A 81 -0.63 12.69 -3.76
C SER A 81 -1.43 13.34 -2.63
N GLU A 82 -0.78 14.20 -1.87
CA GLU A 82 -1.48 15.07 -0.92
C GLU A 82 -2.14 16.22 -1.69
N GLY A 83 -3.42 16.50 -1.40
CA GLY A 83 -4.12 17.69 -1.94
C GLY A 83 -4.29 17.75 -3.46
N GLY A 84 -4.07 16.65 -4.19
CA GLY A 84 -4.18 16.61 -5.64
C GLY A 84 -2.97 17.15 -6.41
N GLU A 85 -1.79 17.18 -5.75
CA GLU A 85 -0.51 17.53 -6.38
C GLU A 85 0.14 16.31 -7.09
N LEU A 86 1.48 16.33 -7.22
CA LEU A 86 2.27 15.25 -7.81
C LEU A 86 2.37 14.07 -6.83
N PRO A 87 2.48 12.82 -7.34
CA PRO A 87 2.78 11.67 -6.48
C PRO A 87 4.02 11.88 -5.60
N LEU A 88 4.02 11.34 -4.39
CA LEU A 88 5.12 11.49 -3.43
C LEU A 88 6.49 11.09 -4.03
N TYR A 89 6.53 10.04 -4.87
CA TYR A 89 7.78 9.62 -5.54
C TYR A 89 8.38 10.68 -6.49
N ILE A 90 7.59 11.66 -6.93
CA ILE A 90 8.06 12.80 -7.74
C ILE A 90 8.57 13.91 -6.83
N MET A 91 7.89 14.14 -5.71
CA MET A 91 8.26 15.17 -4.73
C MET A 91 9.56 14.83 -4.00
N ASN A 92 9.87 13.54 -3.87
CA ASN A 92 11.16 13.07 -3.40
C ASN A 92 12.22 13.34 -4.50
N GLU A 93 12.89 14.50 -4.40
CA GLU A 93 13.84 15.12 -5.36
C GLU A 93 15.12 14.31 -5.67
N GLU A 94 15.10 12.98 -5.54
CA GLU A 94 16.21 12.11 -5.86
C GLU A 94 16.41 11.96 -7.38
N GLU A 95 17.67 12.05 -7.84
CA GLU A 95 18.05 11.99 -9.27
C GLU A 95 17.48 10.77 -10.02
N LYS A 96 17.19 9.67 -9.31
CA LYS A 96 16.66 8.42 -9.88
C LYS A 96 15.61 7.77 -8.99
N ASN A 97 14.47 8.42 -8.79
CA ASN A 97 13.32 7.87 -8.04
C ASN A 97 12.85 6.46 -8.48
N SER A 98 13.25 5.93 -9.63
CA SER A 98 12.84 4.56 -10.04
C SER A 98 13.62 3.43 -9.35
N ILE A 99 14.64 3.74 -8.54
CA ILE A 99 15.49 2.76 -7.84
C ILE A 99 15.70 3.09 -6.36
N GLU A 100 14.87 3.97 -5.80
CA GLU A 100 14.95 4.45 -4.41
C GLU A 100 13.76 3.92 -3.58
N PRO A 101 13.94 3.65 -2.27
CA PRO A 101 12.86 3.19 -1.39
C PRO A 101 11.67 4.15 -1.28
N ASP A 102 11.92 5.46 -1.27
CA ASP A 102 10.94 6.55 -1.28
C ASP A 102 10.52 6.96 -2.70
N GLY A 103 11.03 6.26 -3.71
CA GLY A 103 10.73 6.47 -5.10
C GLY A 103 9.54 5.64 -5.60
N LYS A 104 9.61 5.11 -6.82
CA LYS A 104 8.60 4.23 -7.43
C LYS A 104 8.65 2.82 -6.83
N THR A 105 8.40 2.78 -5.52
CA THR A 105 8.45 1.60 -4.68
C THR A 105 7.09 1.37 -4.05
N ILE A 106 6.69 0.12 -3.95
CA ILE A 106 5.50 -0.32 -3.21
C ILE A 106 5.92 -1.33 -2.14
N ILE A 107 5.06 -1.59 -1.17
CA ILE A 107 5.22 -2.70 -0.22
C ILE A 107 4.10 -3.70 -0.48
N VAL A 108 4.41 -4.99 -0.50
CA VAL A 108 3.42 -6.07 -0.63
C VAL A 108 3.75 -7.18 0.36
N ASP A 109 2.80 -8.05 0.68
CA ASP A 109 3.07 -9.26 1.47
C ASP A 109 3.04 -10.53 0.61
N PRO A 110 3.47 -11.69 1.16
CA PRO A 110 3.39 -12.97 0.45
C PRO A 110 1.97 -13.35 0.01
N ASN A 111 0.92 -12.93 0.73
CA ASN A 111 -0.46 -13.22 0.35
C ASN A 111 -0.86 -12.46 -0.93
N TYR A 112 -0.43 -11.20 -1.08
CA TYR A 112 -0.57 -10.44 -2.31
C TYR A 112 0.13 -11.13 -3.48
N LEU A 113 1.39 -11.55 -3.27
CA LEU A 113 2.17 -12.24 -4.31
C LEU A 113 1.52 -13.57 -4.74
N LYS A 114 0.98 -14.32 -3.78
CA LYS A 114 0.23 -15.57 -4.02
C LYS A 114 -1.03 -15.31 -4.85
N ARG A 115 -1.78 -14.25 -4.51
CA ARG A 115 -3.01 -13.84 -5.19
C ARG A 115 -2.77 -13.44 -6.65
N HIS A 116 -1.67 -12.75 -6.92
CA HIS A 116 -1.39 -12.16 -8.23
C HIS A 116 -0.39 -12.95 -9.09
N HIS A 117 0.11 -14.09 -8.59
CA HIS A 117 1.01 -14.99 -9.31
C HIS A 117 2.22 -14.28 -9.91
N MET A 118 2.96 -13.55 -9.08
CA MET A 118 4.17 -12.86 -9.50
C MET A 118 5.28 -13.86 -9.87
N VAL A 119 5.96 -13.62 -11.00
CA VAL A 119 6.96 -14.55 -11.52
C VAL A 119 8.29 -13.88 -11.92
N THR A 120 9.36 -14.66 -11.88
CA THR A 120 10.68 -14.30 -12.39
C THR A 120 10.69 -14.18 -13.93
N PRO A 121 11.77 -13.67 -14.56
CA PRO A 121 11.92 -13.72 -16.01
C PRO A 121 11.81 -15.13 -16.59
N GLN A 122 12.21 -16.15 -15.82
CA GLN A 122 12.12 -17.58 -16.15
C GLN A 122 10.73 -18.18 -15.92
N SER A 123 9.76 -17.36 -15.49
CA SER A 123 8.38 -17.77 -15.17
C SER A 123 8.28 -18.70 -13.94
N GLU A 124 9.24 -18.59 -13.02
CA GLU A 124 9.18 -19.27 -11.73
C GLU A 124 8.45 -18.39 -10.71
N ASP A 125 7.67 -18.98 -9.81
CA ASP A 125 6.99 -18.26 -8.72
C ASP A 125 8.01 -17.57 -7.81
N VAL A 126 7.86 -16.26 -7.60
CA VAL A 126 8.77 -15.46 -6.75
C VAL A 126 8.75 -15.91 -5.29
N LEU A 127 7.65 -16.52 -4.83
CA LEU A 127 7.51 -17.02 -3.46
C LEU A 127 8.58 -18.06 -3.11
N ARG A 128 9.11 -18.79 -4.09
CA ARG A 128 10.18 -19.78 -3.91
C ARG A 128 11.52 -19.17 -3.46
N TYR A 129 11.69 -17.86 -3.66
CA TYR A 129 12.95 -17.16 -3.38
C TYR A 129 12.86 -16.21 -2.18
N ILE A 130 11.69 -16.12 -1.52
CA ILE A 130 11.50 -15.27 -0.34
C ILE A 130 12.28 -15.87 0.84
N GLN A 131 13.09 -15.04 1.48
CA GLN A 131 13.82 -15.37 2.70
C GLN A 131 13.07 -14.83 3.92
N HIS A 132 12.80 -15.69 4.90
CA HIS A 132 11.98 -15.34 6.07
C HIS A 132 12.79 -14.98 7.32
N ASP A 133 14.07 -14.63 7.16
CA ASP A 133 14.90 -14.25 8.29
C ASP A 133 14.72 -12.76 8.68
N LYS A 134 14.85 -12.48 9.97
CA LYS A 134 14.64 -11.14 10.55
C LYS A 134 15.69 -10.09 10.12
N TYR A 135 16.76 -10.50 9.44
CA TYR A 135 17.86 -9.64 9.01
C TYR A 135 17.94 -9.48 7.49
N THR A 136 17.00 -10.04 6.74
CA THR A 136 16.94 -9.91 5.29
C THR A 136 15.62 -9.31 4.85
N ARG A 137 15.69 -8.20 4.09
CA ARG A 137 14.54 -7.65 3.37
C ARG A 137 14.55 -8.15 1.92
N ASN A 138 13.44 -8.74 1.52
CA ASN A 138 13.22 -9.20 0.15
C ASN A 138 12.69 -8.05 -0.69
N ILE A 139 13.23 -7.88 -1.89
CA ILE A 139 12.71 -6.92 -2.87
C ILE A 139 12.57 -7.57 -4.25
N LEU A 140 11.46 -7.31 -4.93
CA LEU A 140 11.23 -7.66 -6.32
C LEU A 140 11.67 -6.51 -7.21
N VAL A 141 12.64 -6.76 -8.10
CA VAL A 141 13.27 -5.72 -8.93
C VAL A 141 13.05 -6.04 -10.41
N PRO A 142 12.45 -5.14 -11.20
CA PRO A 142 12.40 -5.27 -12.65
C PRO A 142 13.79 -5.49 -13.24
N ILE A 143 13.96 -6.51 -14.09
CA ILE A 143 15.29 -6.93 -14.59
C ILE A 143 16.08 -5.81 -15.31
N LYS A 144 15.40 -4.81 -15.89
CA LYS A 144 16.01 -3.59 -16.46
C LYS A 144 16.88 -2.81 -15.46
N PHE A 145 16.62 -2.95 -14.16
CA PHE A 145 17.39 -2.29 -13.10
C PHE A 145 18.56 -3.12 -12.57
N LYS A 146 18.82 -4.31 -13.12
CA LYS A 146 19.99 -5.14 -12.74
C LYS A 146 21.32 -4.38 -12.83
N ARG A 147 21.47 -3.49 -13.81
CA ARG A 147 22.67 -2.61 -13.93
C ARG A 147 22.87 -1.66 -12.73
N TYR A 148 21.86 -1.45 -11.90
CA TYR A 148 21.90 -0.58 -10.72
C TYR A 148 21.91 -1.36 -9.39
N GLU A 149 22.16 -2.68 -9.44
CA GLU A 149 22.04 -3.57 -8.28
C GLU A 149 22.83 -3.04 -7.06
N HIS A 150 24.06 -2.56 -7.25
CA HIS A 150 24.86 -2.02 -6.15
C HIS A 150 24.18 -0.81 -5.47
N LYS A 151 23.66 0.15 -6.26
CA LYS A 151 22.98 1.33 -5.72
C LYS A 151 21.67 0.94 -5.03
N ILE A 152 20.88 0.05 -5.64
CA ILE A 152 19.65 -0.49 -5.04
C ILE A 152 19.96 -1.16 -3.70
N ARG A 153 20.94 -2.06 -3.63
CA ARG A 153 21.33 -2.71 -2.37
C ARG A 153 21.69 -1.68 -1.30
N LYS A 154 22.48 -0.68 -1.64
CA LYS A 154 22.88 0.39 -0.72
C LYS A 154 21.66 1.14 -0.17
N ASN A 155 20.78 1.62 -1.04
CA ASN A 155 19.64 2.45 -0.66
C ASN A 155 18.63 1.67 0.18
N PHE A 156 18.26 0.46 -0.24
CA PHE A 156 17.31 -0.39 0.47
C PHE A 156 17.90 -0.96 1.78
N THR A 157 19.22 -1.12 1.90
CA THR A 157 19.84 -1.48 3.19
C THR A 157 19.69 -0.35 4.21
N LYS A 158 19.85 0.91 3.78
CA LYS A 158 19.66 2.08 4.65
C LYS A 158 18.20 2.17 5.12
N ASP A 159 17.26 2.07 4.19
CA ASP A 159 15.82 2.03 4.50
C ASP A 159 15.48 0.88 5.47
N PHE A 160 15.94 -0.34 5.19
CA PHE A 160 15.61 -1.48 6.03
C PHE A 160 16.08 -1.32 7.47
N LYS A 161 17.31 -0.80 7.67
CA LYS A 161 17.81 -0.47 9.02
C LYS A 161 16.90 0.54 9.72
N PHE A 162 16.44 1.57 9.02
CA PHE A 162 15.53 2.56 9.58
C PHE A 162 14.17 1.97 9.94
N LYS A 163 13.53 1.23 9.02
CA LYS A 163 12.20 0.62 9.24
C LYS A 163 12.21 -0.49 10.30
N ARG A 164 13.36 -1.11 10.58
CA ARG A 164 13.52 -2.10 11.65
C ARG A 164 13.58 -1.51 13.05
N THR A 165 14.03 -0.26 13.21
CA THR A 165 14.18 0.38 14.52
C THR A 165 13.21 1.54 14.76
N LEU A 166 12.68 2.16 13.71
CA LEU A 166 11.73 3.29 13.74
C LEU A 166 11.94 4.25 14.94
N TYR A 167 12.91 5.13 14.86
CA TYR A 167 13.28 6.11 15.90
C TYR A 167 13.89 5.55 17.20
N ASP A 168 13.96 4.23 17.39
CA ASP A 168 14.91 3.69 18.36
C ASP A 168 16.32 3.95 17.83
N ASP A 169 17.20 4.50 18.67
CA ASP A 169 18.51 5.04 18.30
C ASP A 169 19.24 4.12 17.31
N ILE A 170 19.19 4.46 16.02
CA ILE A 170 19.68 3.62 14.92
C ILE A 170 21.17 3.30 15.08
N ARG A 171 21.89 4.13 15.85
CA ARG A 171 23.32 3.96 16.19
C ARG A 171 23.55 2.73 17.08
N LYS A 172 22.52 2.26 17.79
CA LYS A 172 22.54 1.07 18.64
C LYS A 172 22.20 -0.22 17.88
N ASP A 173 21.67 -0.12 16.67
CA ASP A 173 21.39 -1.28 15.84
C ASP A 173 22.63 -1.69 15.04
N HIS A 174 23.41 -2.58 15.65
CA HIS A 174 24.56 -3.21 15.02
C HIS A 174 24.19 -4.49 14.25
N ALA A 175 22.91 -4.86 14.20
CA ALA A 175 22.51 -6.09 13.56
C ALA A 175 22.70 -6.00 12.04
N PRO A 176 23.08 -7.12 11.40
CA PRO A 176 23.24 -7.14 9.94
C PRO A 176 21.92 -6.80 9.25
N ALA A 177 22.04 -6.22 8.05
CA ALA A 177 20.90 -5.91 7.19
C ALA A 177 21.27 -6.35 5.78
N HIS A 178 20.55 -7.35 5.28
CA HIS A 178 20.75 -7.95 3.97
C HIS A 178 19.57 -7.64 3.07
N ILE A 179 19.85 -7.47 1.78
CA ILE A 179 18.82 -7.30 0.76
C ILE A 179 18.84 -8.52 -0.14
N ASN A 180 17.74 -9.26 -0.15
CA ASN A 180 17.53 -10.34 -1.11
C ASN A 180 16.82 -9.78 -2.34
N ILE A 181 17.52 -9.72 -3.48
CA ILE A 181 16.97 -9.19 -4.74
C ILE A 181 16.46 -10.36 -5.56
N ILE A 182 15.16 -10.34 -5.85
CA ILE A 182 14.50 -11.29 -6.74
C ILE A 182 14.13 -10.52 -8.00
N TYR A 183 14.67 -10.92 -9.14
CA TYR A 183 14.35 -10.23 -10.39
C TYR A 183 12.98 -10.65 -10.93
N VAL A 184 12.24 -9.68 -11.46
CA VAL A 184 10.95 -9.87 -12.14
C VAL A 184 10.97 -9.29 -13.55
N LYS A 185 9.96 -9.62 -14.36
CA LYS A 185 9.84 -9.12 -15.75
C LYS A 185 9.64 -7.59 -15.77
N ASN A 186 10.11 -6.94 -16.83
CA ASN A 186 10.05 -5.47 -16.98
C ASN A 186 8.63 -4.90 -17.11
N ASN A 187 7.66 -5.75 -17.45
CA ASN A 187 6.26 -5.42 -17.62
C ASN A 187 5.40 -6.01 -16.48
N SER A 188 6.01 -6.28 -15.31
CA SER A 188 5.29 -6.72 -14.12
C SER A 188 4.29 -5.65 -13.70
N LYS A 189 3.06 -6.05 -13.43
CA LYS A 189 1.94 -5.16 -13.08
C LYS A 189 1.42 -5.52 -11.70
N TYR A 190 1.21 -4.51 -10.88
CA TYR A 190 0.71 -4.67 -9.53
C TYR A 190 -0.68 -4.03 -9.45
N PRO A 191 -1.77 -4.82 -9.49
CA PRO A 191 -3.09 -4.31 -9.18
C PRO A 191 -3.10 -3.63 -7.81
N THR A 192 -3.63 -2.41 -7.75
CA THR A 192 -3.84 -1.68 -6.50
C THR A 192 -5.32 -1.63 -6.16
N TYR A 193 -5.58 -1.43 -4.87
CA TYR A 193 -6.91 -1.30 -4.28
C TYR A 193 -7.11 0.10 -3.67
N ASN A 194 -6.09 0.96 -3.75
CA ASN A 194 -6.16 2.37 -3.40
C ASN A 194 -6.63 3.19 -4.62
N SER A 195 -7.72 3.94 -4.47
CA SER A 195 -8.41 4.63 -5.57
C SER A 195 -7.62 5.80 -6.17
N ASP A 196 -6.60 6.29 -5.45
CA ASP A 196 -5.71 7.38 -5.84
C ASP A 196 -4.42 6.88 -6.50
N ALA A 197 -4.17 5.57 -6.50
CA ALA A 197 -3.00 4.96 -7.13
C ALA A 197 -3.36 4.18 -8.42
N GLY A 198 -2.35 3.86 -9.24
CA GLY A 198 -2.47 2.89 -10.33
C GLY A 198 -3.14 3.38 -11.63
N GLY A 199 -3.51 4.66 -11.73
CA GLY A 199 -4.01 5.28 -12.95
C GLY A 199 -5.26 4.61 -13.54
N LYS A 200 -5.46 4.73 -14.86
CA LYS A 200 -6.71 4.31 -15.54
C LYS A 200 -7.06 2.82 -15.44
N ASN A 201 -6.08 1.97 -15.12
CA ASN A 201 -6.22 0.51 -15.09
C ASN A 201 -5.98 -0.08 -13.69
N ASN A 202 -5.84 0.77 -12.67
CA ASN A 202 -5.59 0.40 -11.26
C ASN A 202 -4.38 -0.51 -11.11
N LYS A 203 -3.33 -0.23 -11.87
CA LYS A 203 -2.11 -1.04 -11.89
C LYS A 203 -0.90 -0.15 -11.84
N ILE A 204 0.01 -0.48 -10.94
CA ILE A 204 1.34 0.12 -10.89
C ILE A 204 2.26 -0.70 -11.80
N GLU A 205 2.87 -0.01 -12.77
CA GLU A 205 3.66 -0.62 -13.83
C GLU A 205 5.14 -0.63 -13.44
N ALA A 206 5.70 -1.84 -13.29
CA ALA A 206 7.12 -2.10 -13.02
C ALA A 206 7.78 -1.26 -11.89
N PRO A 207 7.17 -1.19 -10.69
CA PRO A 207 7.83 -0.64 -9.51
C PRO A 207 8.92 -1.60 -8.99
N ILE A 208 9.75 -1.14 -8.06
CA ILE A 208 10.40 -2.05 -7.12
C ILE A 208 9.38 -2.39 -6.02
N ALA A 209 9.21 -3.65 -5.65
CA ALA A 209 8.31 -4.05 -4.57
C ALA A 209 9.11 -4.58 -3.39
N ILE A 210 8.95 -3.98 -2.22
CA ILE A 210 9.41 -4.57 -0.96
C ILE A 210 8.42 -5.66 -0.57
N VAL A 211 8.93 -6.84 -0.16
CA VAL A 211 8.08 -7.89 0.40
C VAL A 211 8.15 -7.85 1.92
N GLU A 212 7.07 -7.39 2.56
CA GLU A 212 6.93 -7.36 4.01
C GLU A 212 6.73 -8.79 4.53
N THR A 213 7.61 -9.21 5.45
CA THR A 213 7.66 -10.59 5.97
C THR A 213 7.60 -10.63 7.50
N GLY A 214 7.28 -9.50 8.13
CA GLY A 214 7.23 -9.31 9.57
C GLY A 214 8.59 -9.04 10.20
N ASN A 215 9.52 -8.45 9.43
CA ASN A 215 10.92 -8.20 9.83
C ASN A 215 11.24 -6.72 10.12
N THR A 216 10.21 -5.87 10.15
CA THR A 216 10.30 -4.46 10.53
C THR A 216 9.77 -4.23 11.96
N HIS A 217 9.93 -2.99 12.46
CA HIS A 217 9.42 -2.62 13.77
C HIS A 217 7.88 -2.70 13.77
N VAL A 218 7.28 -3.17 14.88
CA VAL A 218 5.81 -3.35 15.00
C VAL A 218 4.99 -2.08 14.74
N ARG A 219 5.62 -0.91 14.90
CA ARG A 219 5.02 0.42 14.64
C ARG A 219 4.64 0.68 13.19
N ASN A 220 5.05 -0.17 12.25
CA ASN A 220 4.52 -0.10 10.89
C ASN A 220 3.12 -0.74 10.77
N ASN A 221 2.68 -1.54 11.75
CA ASN A 221 1.50 -2.39 11.59
C ASN A 221 0.18 -1.62 11.65
N ALA A 222 0.07 -0.55 12.44
CA ALA A 222 -1.09 0.33 12.39
C ALA A 222 -1.31 0.89 10.98
N HIS A 223 -0.28 1.50 10.37
CA HIS A 223 -0.30 1.96 8.98
C HIS A 223 -0.72 0.86 8.00
N TYR A 224 -0.14 -0.34 8.14
CA TYR A 224 -0.51 -1.45 7.27
C TYR A 224 -1.98 -1.85 7.41
N MET A 225 -2.51 -1.85 8.62
CA MET A 225 -3.90 -2.23 8.88
C MET A 225 -4.90 -1.17 8.44
N ASP A 226 -4.55 0.11 8.56
CA ASP A 226 -5.43 1.22 8.23
C ASP A 226 -5.51 1.42 6.70
N ASP A 227 -4.36 1.53 6.03
CA ASP A 227 -4.32 2.01 4.65
C ASP A 227 -3.94 0.95 3.60
N CYS A 228 -3.33 -0.16 4.03
CA CYS A 228 -2.67 -1.10 3.11
C CYS A 228 -3.27 -2.50 3.09
N TYR A 229 -4.13 -2.83 4.06
CA TYR A 229 -4.66 -4.18 4.26
C TYR A 229 -6.02 -4.35 3.61
N PHE A 230 -6.12 -5.39 2.79
CA PHE A 230 -7.35 -5.74 2.09
C PHE A 230 -7.64 -7.23 2.26
N PHE A 231 -8.91 -7.60 2.18
CA PHE A 231 -9.31 -9.01 2.22
C PHE A 231 -10.52 -9.27 1.32
N GLU A 232 -10.66 -10.53 0.90
CA GLU A 232 -11.84 -10.94 0.15
C GLU A 232 -12.92 -11.53 1.05
N SER A 233 -14.17 -11.28 0.70
CA SER A 233 -15.30 -11.92 1.35
C SER A 233 -16.48 -12.08 0.39
N LYS A 234 -17.15 -13.23 0.48
CA LYS A 234 -18.40 -13.52 -0.25
C LYS A 234 -19.60 -13.66 0.69
N LYS A 235 -19.42 -13.31 1.97
CA LYS A 235 -20.48 -13.32 2.98
C LYS A 235 -21.37 -12.08 2.80
N ASP A 236 -22.65 -12.23 3.12
CA ASP A 236 -23.61 -11.12 3.11
C ASP A 236 -23.15 -9.94 4.00
N ASN A 237 -22.57 -10.27 5.17
CA ASN A 237 -21.83 -9.32 5.99
C ASN A 237 -20.33 -9.63 5.89
N PRO A 238 -19.54 -8.84 5.14
CA PRO A 238 -18.13 -9.15 4.95
C PRO A 238 -17.29 -8.97 6.22
N TYR A 239 -17.77 -8.23 7.23
CA TYR A 239 -17.11 -8.10 8.54
C TYR A 239 -16.96 -9.48 9.23
N ASP A 240 -17.91 -10.38 9.00
CA ASP A 240 -17.89 -11.73 9.59
C ASP A 240 -16.75 -12.61 9.06
N THR A 241 -16.03 -12.19 8.02
CA THR A 241 -14.80 -12.86 7.56
C THR A 241 -13.62 -12.60 8.50
N LEU A 242 -13.47 -11.37 9.00
CA LEU A 242 -12.39 -11.01 9.93
C LEU A 242 -12.76 -11.19 11.41
N LYS A 243 -14.04 -11.05 11.75
CA LYS A 243 -14.53 -11.06 13.14
C LYS A 243 -13.96 -12.15 14.05
N PRO A 244 -13.80 -13.43 13.63
CA PRO A 244 -13.18 -14.45 14.48
C PRO A 244 -11.72 -14.13 14.85
N LEU A 245 -10.93 -13.63 13.90
CA LEU A 245 -9.54 -13.23 14.13
C LEU A 245 -9.45 -11.96 14.97
N LEU A 246 -10.34 -10.99 14.73
CA LEU A 246 -10.41 -9.78 15.55
C LEU A 246 -10.69 -10.14 17.01
N LYS A 247 -11.65 -11.04 17.27
CA LYS A 247 -11.92 -11.56 18.62
C LYS A 247 -10.71 -12.29 19.21
N LYS A 248 -10.06 -13.16 18.43
CA LYS A 248 -8.89 -13.95 18.86
C LYS A 248 -7.72 -13.07 19.30
N TYR A 249 -7.51 -11.94 18.63
CA TYR A 249 -6.38 -11.07 18.91
C TYR A 249 -6.70 -9.83 19.74
N GLY A 250 -7.98 -9.60 20.08
CA GLY A 250 -8.44 -8.47 20.88
C GLY A 250 -8.47 -7.16 20.10
N LEU A 251 -9.02 -7.20 18.88
CA LEU A 251 -9.08 -6.09 17.92
C LEU A 251 -10.52 -5.68 17.56
N LEU A 252 -11.54 -6.16 18.30
CA LEU A 252 -12.95 -5.85 17.99
C LEU A 252 -13.27 -4.36 18.17
N ASP A 253 -12.63 -3.71 19.14
CA ASP A 253 -12.79 -2.28 19.40
C ASP A 253 -11.86 -1.44 18.51
N ASP A 254 -10.83 -2.06 17.93
CA ASP A 254 -9.88 -1.40 17.03
C ASP A 254 -10.41 -1.37 15.58
N ILE A 255 -11.21 -2.37 15.17
CA ILE A 255 -11.79 -2.49 13.82
C ILE A 255 -13.29 -2.74 13.96
N ILE A 256 -14.05 -1.67 13.89
CA ILE A 256 -15.50 -1.67 14.11
C ILE A 256 -16.32 -1.77 12.83
N SER A 257 -15.73 -1.43 11.68
CA SER A 257 -16.38 -1.47 10.38
C SER A 257 -15.40 -1.82 9.26
N ILE A 258 -15.96 -2.10 8.09
CA ILE A 258 -15.21 -2.38 6.86
C ILE A 258 -15.84 -1.58 5.71
N ASN A 259 -15.03 -1.24 4.72
CA ASN A 259 -15.45 -0.52 3.51
C ASN A 259 -15.28 -1.42 2.29
N SER A 260 -16.21 -1.34 1.34
CA SER A 260 -16.11 -2.00 0.03
C SER A 260 -15.19 -1.19 -0.88
N VAL A 261 -14.11 -1.79 -1.37
CA VAL A 261 -13.16 -1.09 -2.26
C VAL A 261 -13.86 -0.63 -3.53
N TYR A 262 -14.75 -1.46 -4.08
CA TYR A 262 -15.47 -1.12 -5.30
C TYR A 262 -16.47 0.02 -5.08
N ASP A 263 -17.24 -0.03 -4.00
CA ASP A 263 -18.27 0.98 -3.74
C ASP A 263 -17.65 2.33 -3.37
N THR A 264 -16.56 2.34 -2.59
CA THR A 264 -15.76 3.54 -2.35
C THR A 264 -15.33 4.20 -3.67
N LYS A 265 -14.87 3.40 -4.65
CA LYS A 265 -14.51 3.96 -5.97
C LYS A 265 -15.72 4.54 -6.72
N VAL A 266 -16.88 3.90 -6.62
CA VAL A 266 -18.12 4.39 -7.23
C VAL A 266 -18.55 5.70 -6.59
N ASP A 267 -18.43 5.81 -5.27
CA ASP A 267 -18.74 7.01 -4.50
C ASP A 267 -17.81 8.18 -4.87
N ASP A 268 -16.49 7.94 -4.98
CA ASP A 268 -15.52 8.94 -5.44
C ASP A 268 -15.92 9.56 -6.79
N ILE A 269 -16.38 8.73 -7.73
CA ILE A 269 -16.80 9.17 -9.07
C ILE A 269 -18.11 9.95 -9.00
N ASN A 270 -19.04 9.51 -8.15
CA ASN A 270 -20.32 10.17 -7.97
C ASN A 270 -20.15 11.54 -7.30
N ASP A 271 -19.20 11.70 -6.38
CA ASP A 271 -18.95 12.97 -5.72
C ASP A 271 -18.34 13.99 -6.68
N ILE A 272 -17.38 13.59 -7.52
CA ILE A 272 -16.88 14.46 -8.61
C ILE A 272 -18.03 14.88 -9.54
N LYS A 273 -18.96 13.97 -9.86
CA LYS A 273 -20.13 14.28 -10.68
C LYS A 273 -21.03 15.34 -10.03
N LYS A 274 -21.26 15.25 -8.72
CA LYS A 274 -22.06 16.25 -7.98
C LYS A 274 -21.40 17.63 -8.02
N GLU A 275 -20.07 17.70 -7.94
CA GLU A 275 -19.35 18.97 -8.00
C GLU A 275 -19.37 19.64 -9.38
N ILE A 276 -19.59 18.89 -10.47
CA ILE A 276 -19.78 19.47 -11.82
C ILE A 276 -21.16 20.12 -11.97
N ILE A 277 -22.17 19.60 -11.26
CA ILE A 277 -23.58 20.01 -11.42
C ILE A 277 -23.93 21.20 -10.51
N LYS A 278 -23.15 21.46 -9.46
CA LYS A 278 -23.31 22.62 -8.55
C LYS A 278 -22.89 23.93 -9.21
#